data_AF-A0A847X0Y2-F1
#
_entry.id   AF-A0A847X0Y2-F1
#
_cell.length_a   1.000
_cell.length_b   1.000
_cell.length_c   1.000
_cell.angle_alpha   90.00
_cell.angle_beta   90.00
_cell.angle_gamma   90.00
#
_symmetry.space_group_name_H-M   'P 1'
#
loop_
_entity.id
_entity.type
_entity.pdbx_description
1 polymer ?
#
loop_
_entity_poly.entity_id
_entity_poly.type
_entity_poly.pdbx_seq_one_letter_code
_entity_poly.pdbx_strand_id
1 'polypeptide(L)' 'MQIYLPIAELSVNLFFLVGIGGAVGFLSGLFGVGGGFLLTPLLIFSGVPTAVAVASVTGQVVAAS' A
#
# COMPACT_ATOMS: atom_id res chain seq x y z
N MET A 1 -0.58 -6.22 -16.21
CA MET A 1 0.88 -6.19 -16.40
C MET A 1 1.49 -6.59 -15.08
N GLN A 2 2.22 -7.70 -15.04
CA GLN A 2 2.80 -8.20 -13.80
C GLN A 2 4.18 -7.58 -13.61
N ILE A 3 4.43 -7.08 -12.40
CA ILE A 3 5.72 -6.54 -11.98
C ILE A 3 6.22 -7.41 -10.84
N TYR A 4 7.48 -7.82 -10.95
CA TYR A 4 8.16 -8.53 -9.88
C TYR A 4 8.70 -7.52 -8.86
N LEU A 5 8.32 -7.70 -7.59
CA LEU A 5 8.79 -6.94 -6.46
C LEU A 5 9.94 -7.72 -5.80
N PRO A 6 11.21 -7.33 -6.00
CA PRO A 6 12.36 -8.10 -5.50
C PRO A 6 12.46 -8.12 -3.98
N ILE A 7 11.95 -7.08 -3.31
CA ILE A 7 11.98 -6.96 -1.84
C ILE A 7 10.86 -7.81 -1.20
N ALA A 8 9.72 -7.93 -1.90
CA ALA A 8 8.60 -8.75 -1.45
C ALA A 8 8.67 -10.20 -1.97
N GLU A 9 9.61 -10.49 -2.87
CA GLU A 9 9.73 -11.74 -3.64
C GLU A 9 8.42 -12.18 -4.34
N LEU A 10 7.58 -11.22 -4.72
CA LEU A 10 6.23 -11.47 -5.26
C LEU A 10 6.01 -10.78 -6.59
N SER A 11 5.24 -11.44 -7.47
CA SER A 11 4.75 -10.85 -8.71
C SER A 11 3.36 -10.28 -8.49
N VAL A 12 3.21 -8.97 -8.60
CA VAL A 12 1.93 -8.26 -8.39
C VAL A 12 1.50 -7.56 -9.67
N ASN A 13 0.19 -7.49 -9.91
CA ASN A 13 -0.34 -6.75 -11.06
C ASN A 13 -0.23 -5.24 -10.82
N LEU A 14 0.41 -4.52 -11.75
CA LEU A 14 0.56 -3.06 -11.69
C LEU A 14 -0.79 -2.34 -11.54
N PHE A 15 -1.81 -2.78 -12.27
CA PHE A 15 -3.14 -2.16 -12.20
C PHE A 15 -3.80 -2.36 -10.84
N PHE A 16 -3.54 -3.50 -10.19
CA PHE A 16 -4.00 -3.74 -8.83
C PHE A 16 -3.31 -2.78 -7.86
N LEU A 17 -1.98 -2.64 -7.93
CA LEU A 17 -1.20 -1.75 -7.06
C LEU A 17 -1.66 -0.28 -7.19
N VAL A 18 -1.82 0.20 -8.42
CA VAL A 18 -2.29 1.56 -8.70
C VAL A 18 -3.74 1.74 -8.25
N GLY A 19 -4.60 0.74 -8.49
CA GLY A 19 -6.00 0.78 -8.10
C GLY A 19 -6.19 0.88 -6.59
N ILE A 20 -5.51 0.02 -5.81
CA ILE A 20 -5.60 0.06 -4.35
C ILE A 20 -4.94 1.31 -3.78
N GLY A 21 -3.80 1.74 -4.33
CA GLY A 21 -3.09 2.94 -3.87
C GLY A 21 -3.90 4.21 -4.10
N GLY A 22 -4.52 4.33 -5.28
CA GLY A 22 -5.42 5.44 -5.60
C GLY A 22 -6.69 5.44 -4.76
N ALA A 23 -7.35 4.28 -4.62
CA ALA A 23 -8.56 4.16 -3.82
C ALA A 23 -8.30 4.48 -2.34
N VAL A 24 -7.26 3.90 -1.74
CA VAL A 24 -6.89 4.18 -0.35
C VAL A 24 -6.44 5.62 -0.19
N GLY A 25 -5.60 6.14 -1.07
CA GLY A 25 -5.16 7.54 -1.02
C GLY A 25 -6.32 8.53 -1.08
N PHE A 26 -7.30 8.27 -1.95
CA PHE A 26 -8.52 9.08 -2.05
C PHE A 26 -9.37 9.01 -0.78
N LEU A 27 -9.66 7.80 -0.28
CA LEU A 27 -10.47 7.63 0.93
C LEU A 27 -9.77 8.23 2.16
N SER A 28 -8.49 7.93 2.35
CA SER A 28 -7.68 8.49 3.44
C SER A 28 -7.56 10.01 3.36
N GLY A 29 -7.44 10.57 2.16
CA GLY A 29 -7.46 12.02 1.96
C GLY A 29 -8.82 12.65 2.30
N LEU A 30 -9.93 11.98 1.96
CA LEU A 30 -11.28 12.46 2.25
C LEU A 30 -11.57 12.50 3.76
N PHE A 31 -11.10 11.48 4.50
CA PHE A 31 -11.34 11.36 5.94
C PHE A 31 -10.21 11.97 6.80
N GLY A 32 -9.09 12.39 6.20
CA GLY A 32 -7.92 12.90 6.92
C GLY A 32 -7.20 11.84 7.77
N VAL A 33 -7.39 10.55 7.47
CA VAL A 33 -6.84 9.43 8.24
C VAL A 33 -5.69 8.86 7.43
N GLY A 34 -4.44 9.11 7.83
CA GLY A 34 -3.24 8.75 7.06
C GLY A 34 -3.31 7.37 6.40
N GLY A 35 -2.99 7.33 5.10
CA GLY A 35 -3.14 6.15 4.21
C GLY A 35 -2.58 4.83 4.75
N GLY A 36 -1.61 4.93 5.66
CA GLY A 36 -1.02 3.84 6.45
C GLY A 36 -2.02 2.84 7.01
N PHE A 37 -3.11 3.32 7.61
CA PHE A 37 -4.06 2.45 8.31
C PHE A 37 -4.77 1.46 7.39
N LEU A 38 -5.14 1.89 6.18
CA LEU A 38 -5.88 1.06 5.23
C LEU A 38 -4.95 0.31 4.28
N LEU A 39 -3.88 0.95 3.81
CA LEU A 39 -3.02 0.37 2.78
C LEU A 39 -2.17 -0.79 3.34
N THR A 40 -1.70 -0.68 4.59
CA THR A 40 -0.88 -1.73 5.25
C THR A 40 -1.60 -3.09 5.33
N PRO A 41 -2.82 -3.20 5.92
CA PRO A 41 -3.53 -4.48 5.97
C PRO A 41 -3.93 -5.00 4.59
N LEU A 42 -4.25 -4.12 3.63
CA LEU A 42 -4.56 -4.55 2.26
C LEU A 42 -3.35 -5.20 1.56
N LEU A 43 -2.15 -4.64 1.75
CA LEU A 43 -0.93 -5.25 1.22
C LEU A 43 -0.65 -6.60 1.88
N ILE A 44 -0.81 -6.70 3.20
CA ILE A 44 -0.64 -7.97 3.94
C ILE A 44 -1.61 -9.03 3.43
N PHE A 45 -2.89 -8.68 3.23
CA PHE A 45 -3.89 -9.61 2.67
C PHE A 45 -3.64 -9.97 1.21
N SER A 46 -2.95 -9.11 0.46
CA SER A 46 -2.47 -9.43 -0.89
C SER A 46 -1.24 -10.35 -0.92
N GLY A 47 -0.73 -10.76 0.25
CA GLY A 47 0.39 -11.67 0.41
C GLY A 47 1.75 -10.99 0.60
N VAL A 48 1.80 -9.65 0.58
CA VAL A 48 3.07 -8.91 0.78
C VAL A 48 3.58 -9.14 2.21
N PRO A 49 4.88 -9.47 2.38
CA PRO A 49 5.46 -9.65 3.71
C PRO A 49 5.24 -8.42 4.61
N THR A 50 4.90 -8.64 5.88
CA THR A 50 4.51 -7.59 6.82
C THR A 50 5.54 -6.47 6.94
N ALA A 51 6.83 -6.82 6.96
CA ALA A 51 7.92 -5.85 7.02
C ALA A 51 7.95 -4.92 5.79
N VAL A 52 7.71 -5.48 4.60
CA VAL A 52 7.70 -4.74 3.34
C VAL A 52 6.45 -3.88 3.22
N ALA A 53 5.29 -4.43 3.64
CA ALA A 53 4.04 -3.69 3.69
C ALA A 53 4.18 -2.45 4.58
N VAL A 54 4.61 -2.61 5.83
CA VAL A 54 4.78 -1.49 6.78
C VAL A 54 5.80 -0.48 6.28
N ALA A 55 6.97 -0.92 5.81
CA ALA A 55 8.00 -0.02 5.29
C ALA A 55 7.48 0.84 4.12
N SER A 56 6.68 0.24 3.22
CA SER A 56 6.14 0.93 2.05
C SER A 56 5.17 2.07 2.39
N VAL A 57 4.49 2.02 3.55
CA VAL A 57 3.46 3.02 3.91
C VAL A 57 3.93 4.07 4.92
N THR A 58 5.15 3.95 5.45
CA THR A 58 5.74 4.91 6.40
C THR A 58 5.67 6.36 5.93
N GLY A 59 5.97 6.63 4.65
CA GLY A 59 5.87 7.98 4.07
C GLY A 59 4.45 8.56 4.08
N GLN A 60 3.41 7.73 3.92
CA GLN A 60 2.01 8.20 3.97
C GLN A 60 1.53 8.46 5.39
N VAL A 61 2.12 7.81 6.39
CA VAL A 61 1.85 8.09 7.80
C VAL A 61 2.45 9.42 8.20
N VAL A 62 3.70 9.70 7.80
CA VAL A 62 4.37 10.99 8.07
C VAL A 62 3.67 12.15 7.36
N ALA A 63 3.20 11.95 6.12
CA ALA A 63 2.47 12.99 5.38
C ALA A 63 1.10 13.35 6.00
N ALA A 64 0.58 12.51 6.91
CA ALA A 64 -0.71 12.74 7.56
C ALA A 64 -0.60 13.40 8.94
N SER A 65 0.61 13.54 9.48
CA SER A 65 0.90 14.12 10.81
C SER A 65 1.34 15.57 10.74
#